data_AF-A0A328AF39-F1
#
_entry.id   AF-A0A328AF39-F1
#
_cell.length_a   1.000
_cell.length_b   1.000
_cell.length_c   1.000
_cell.angle_alpha   90.00
_cell.angle_beta   90.00
_cell.angle_gamma   90.00
#
_symmetry.space_group_name_H-M   'P 1'
#
loop_
_entity.id
_entity.type
_entity.pdbx_description
1 polymer ?
#
loop_
_entity_poly.entity_id
_entity_poly.type
_entity_poly.pdbx_seq_one_letter_code
_entity_poly.pdbx_strand_id
1 'polypeptide(L)' 'MLGWSLVFAVLAVIAGFFGFFGLAGLAATIAKVLFLVFLVLLVVSFLIRAIRGQSVV' A
#
# COMPACT_ATOMS: atom_id res chain seq x y z
N MET A 1 16.67 -26.90 -4.35
CA MET A 1 15.94 -25.61 -4.42
C MET A 1 15.30 -25.23 -3.08
N LEU A 2 14.64 -26.14 -2.36
CA LEU A 2 14.06 -25.88 -1.03
C LEU A 2 15.06 -25.35 0.02
N GLY A 3 16.31 -25.87 0.03
CA GLY A 3 17.34 -25.39 0.96
C GLY A 3 17.71 -23.91 0.77
N TRP A 4 17.85 -23.46 -0.49
CA TRP A 4 18.12 -22.06 -0.79
C TRP A 4 16.95 -21.15 -0.41
N SER A 5 15.71 -21.56 -0.69
CA SER A 5 14.53 -20.78 -0.30
C SER A 5 14.40 -20.63 1.21
N LEU A 6 14.78 -21.66 1.99
CA LEU A 6 14.76 -21.61 3.45
C LEU A 6 15.81 -20.61 3.98
N VAL A 7 17.00 -20.59 3.39
CA VAL A 7 18.07 -19.64 3.73
C VAL A 7 17.63 -18.20 3.43
N PHE A 8 17.05 -17.95 2.25
CA PHE A 8 16.50 -16.62 1.92
C PHE A 8 15.35 -16.20 2.83
N ALA A 9 14.50 -17.14 3.26
CA ALA A 9 13.43 -16.85 4.21
C ALA A 9 14.00 -16.39 5.57
N VAL A 10 15.01 -17.07 6.08
CA VAL A 10 15.67 -16.69 7.33
C VAL A 10 16.40 -15.34 7.19
N LEU A 11 17.11 -15.12 6.09
CA LEU A 11 17.77 -13.84 5.80
C LEU A 11 16.77 -12.68 5.72
N ALA A 12 15.60 -12.89 5.11
CA ALA A 12 14.56 -11.86 5.02
C ALA A 12 13.99 -11.49 6.40
N VAL A 13 13.80 -12.47 7.29
CA VAL A 13 13.35 -12.21 8.67
C VAL A 13 14.40 -11.44 9.47
N ILE A 14 15.68 -11.85 9.37
CA ILE A 14 16.79 -11.16 10.05
C ILE A 14 16.93 -9.74 9.52
N ALA A 15 16.92 -9.54 8.20
CA ALA A 15 16.97 -8.22 7.58
C ALA A 15 15.78 -7.34 8.01
N GLY A 16 14.57 -7.93 8.03
CA GLY A 16 13.35 -7.30 8.51
C GLY A 16 13.48 -6.80 9.95
N PHE A 17 14.03 -7.64 10.83
CA PHE A 17 14.20 -7.34 12.26
C PHE A 17 15.28 -6.27 12.52
N PHE A 18 16.41 -6.32 11.79
CA PHE A 18 17.55 -5.43 12.04
C PHE A 18 17.50 -4.08 11.31
N GLY A 19 16.76 -3.94 10.21
CA GLY A 19 16.88 -2.75 9.36
C GLY A 19 15.59 -2.15 8.80
N PHE A 20 14.49 -2.91 8.74
CA PHE A 20 13.28 -2.42 8.07
C PHE A 20 12.35 -1.60 8.96
N PHE A 21 12.55 -1.56 10.28
CA PHE A 21 11.69 -0.78 11.18
C PHE A 21 11.74 0.74 10.90
N GLY A 22 12.89 1.28 10.51
CA GLY A 22 13.02 2.71 10.13
C GLY A 22 12.40 3.03 8.77
N LEU A 23 12.55 2.12 7.80
CA LEU A 23 11.96 2.24 6.47
C LEU A 23 10.43 2.08 6.50
N ALA A 24 9.91 1.25 7.41
CA ALA A 24 8.48 1.09 7.62
C ALA A 24 7.80 2.42 8.00
N GLY A 25 8.48 3.27 8.78
CA GLY A 25 7.98 4.61 9.11
C GLY A 25 7.85 5.52 7.88
N LEU A 26 8.86 5.54 7.00
CA LEU A 26 8.84 6.32 5.75
C LEU A 26 7.84 5.76 4.74
N ALA A 27 7.75 4.44 4.62
CA ALA A 27 6.74 3.79 3.79
C ALA A 27 5.32 4.11 4.29
N ALA A 28 5.11 4.12 5.61
CA ALA A 28 3.83 4.45 6.22
C ALA A 28 3.42 5.91 5.96
N THR A 29 4.35 6.86 5.95
CA THR A 29 4.02 8.26 5.61
C THR A 29 3.65 8.41 4.14
N ILE A 30 4.40 7.80 3.23
CA ILE A 30 4.09 7.81 1.79
C ILE A 30 2.72 7.15 1.52
N ALA A 31 2.44 6.01 2.15
CA ALA A 31 1.17 5.30 2.01
C ALA A 31 -0.03 6.15 2.49
N LYS A 32 0.12 6.90 3.59
CA LYS A 32 -0.92 7.81 4.08
C LYS A 32 -1.25 8.92 3.07
N VAL A 33 -0.23 9.50 2.44
CA VAL A 33 -0.42 10.55 1.43
C VAL A 33 -1.15 9.98 0.20
N LEU A 34 -0.71 8.83 -0.31
CA LEU A 34 -1.36 8.17 -1.45
C LEU A 34 -2.81 7.77 -1.14
N PHE A 35 -3.07 7.25 0.05
CA PHE A 35 -4.42 6.90 0.50
C PHE A 35 -5.34 8.13 0.52
N LEU A 36 -4.84 9.26 1.02
CA LEU A 36 -5.63 10.50 1.07
C LEU A 36 -5.89 11.05 -0.33
N VAL A 37 -4.90 11.05 -1.22
CA VAL A 37 -5.08 11.42 -2.63
C VAL A 37 -6.11 10.53 -3.31
N PHE A 38 -6.01 9.21 -3.13
CA PHE A 38 -6.99 8.26 -3.66
C PHE A 38 -8.39 8.53 -3.11
N LEU A 39 -8.52 8.82 -1.82
CA LEU A 39 -9.81 9.11 -1.20
C LEU A 39 -10.44 10.38 -1.76
N VAL A 40 -9.66 11.44 -1.99
CA VAL A 40 -10.14 12.66 -2.65
C VAL A 40 -10.60 12.36 -4.08
N LEU A 41 -9.79 11.64 -4.86
CA LEU A 41 -10.16 11.25 -6.22
C LEU A 41 -11.41 10.36 -6.26
N LEU A 42 -11.55 9.45 -5.29
CA LEU A 42 -12.72 8.58 -5.14
C LEU A 42 -13.98 9.41 -4.89
N VAL A 43 -13.92 10.35 -3.95
CA VAL A 43 -15.05 11.25 -3.65
C VAL A 43 -15.40 12.10 -4.87
N VAL A 44 -14.41 12.69 -5.54
CA VAL A 44 -14.64 13.50 -6.74
C VAL A 44 -15.25 12.66 -7.87
N SER A 45 -14.72 11.47 -8.11
CA SER A 45 -15.22 10.55 -9.15
C SER A 45 -16.65 10.09 -8.84
N PHE A 46 -16.93 9.79 -7.57
CA PHE A 46 -18.26 9.43 -7.12
C PHE A 46 -19.25 10.58 -7.28
N LEU A 47 -18.85 11.80 -6.92
CA LEU A 47 -19.68 12.98 -7.06
C LEU A 47 -19.96 13.32 -8.53
N ILE A 48 -18.95 13.24 -9.40
CA ILE A 48 -19.12 13.41 -10.85
C ILE A 48 -20.10 12.37 -11.40
N ARG A 49 -19.97 11.10 -10.98
CA ARG A 49 -20.85 10.02 -11.43
C ARG A 49 -22.27 10.17 -10.91
N ALA A 50 -22.44 10.59 -9.66
CA ALA A 50 -23.74 10.88 -9.05
C ALA A 50 -24.45 12.05 -9.75
N ILE A 51 -23.72 13.12 -10.10
CA ILE A 51 -24.26 14.29 -10.81
C ILE A 51 -24.60 13.95 -12.27
N ARG A 52 -23.80 13.10 -12.94
CA ARG A 52 -24.04 12.69 -14.33
C ARG A 52 -25.21 11.71 -14.50
N GLY A 53 -25.83 11.24 -13.42
CA GLY A 53 -27.04 10.40 -13.48
C GLY A 53 -26.86 9.08 -14.23
N GLN A 54 -25.62 8.60 -14.44
CA GLN A 54 -25.42 7.26 -14.98
C GLN A 54 -25.74 6.26 -13.87
N SER A 55 -26.97 5.75 -13.94
CA SER A 55 -27.49 4.68 -13.11
C SER A 55 -26.45 3.57 -13.00
N VAL A 56 -26.04 3.29 -11.77
CA VAL A 56 -25.29 2.09 -11.40
C VAL A 56 -26.24 0.90 -11.48
N VAL A 57 -26.58 0.49 -12.71
CA VAL A 57 -27.17 -0.79 -13.08
C VAL A 57 -26.57 -1.24 -14.39
#